data_AF-A0A0B2VVU6-F1
#
_entry.id   AF-A0A0B2VVU6-F1
#
_cell.length_a   1.000
_cell.length_b   1.000
_cell.length_c   1.000
_cell.angle_alpha   90.00
_cell.angle_beta   90.00
_cell.angle_gamma   90.00
#
_symmetry.space_group_name_H-M   'P 1'
#
loop_
_entity.id
_entity.type
_entity.pdbx_description
1 polymer ?
#
loop_
_entity_poly.entity_id
_entity_poly.type
_entity_poly.pdbx_seq_one_letter_code
_entity_poly.pdbx_strand_id
1 'polypeptide(L)'
;MDESERNHAVFAVFLAVLMVTTGSLNTIAAKWADSIKVDGKLFNHPFVQSICMFIGELSCLIVYFVVFYIRRHNWRKRELMGTEGRVSELDVYGEPTLPNFNTFLFAAPACCDIVGTSLMYIGLNLTQASSYQMLRGAVIIFTGLFSVAFLGSRLQGYRWLGMGFVTVGLVVVGVSDIVFDDNPKDDTNGIITGDLLIVMAQIIVAVQMVIEQKFLMQYDVPPLLAVGLEGLFGTVILTALLIPMYFIHVPSTFSTNPGHRLEDVFDAFREMIDDPYIILALSLTIISIAFFNFAGISVTKELSATTRMVLDSVRTLVIWAVSIPLFGQKFIALQLLGFALLILGMFVYNDLIIGPYFRQNILPKMGDGRSTRCCVSFCGVDLADTDDRESLINESNQNS
;
A
#
# COMPACT_ATOMS: atom_id res chain seq x y z
N MET A 1 19.41 4.04 -23.27
CA MET A 1 19.12 3.77 -21.85
C MET A 1 20.43 3.51 -21.17
N ASP A 2 20.81 4.42 -20.29
CA ASP A 2 22.11 4.41 -19.61
C ASP A 2 22.16 3.28 -18.56
N GLU A 3 23.36 2.78 -18.21
CA GLU A 3 23.49 1.64 -17.27
C GLU A 3 22.90 1.96 -15.88
N SER A 4 22.97 3.23 -15.47
CA SER A 4 22.33 3.75 -14.27
C SER A 4 20.80 3.66 -14.34
N GLU A 5 20.18 4.07 -15.45
CA GLU A 5 18.72 4.02 -15.62
C GLU A 5 18.19 2.58 -15.58
N ARG A 6 18.95 1.66 -16.18
CA ARG A 6 18.62 0.22 -16.13
C ARG A 6 18.65 -0.30 -14.69
N ASN A 7 19.66 0.07 -13.91
CA ASN A 7 19.78 -0.38 -12.53
C ASN A 7 18.64 0.19 -11.65
N HIS A 8 18.24 1.45 -11.84
CA HIS A 8 17.08 2.03 -11.16
C HIS A 8 15.77 1.35 -11.54
N ALA A 9 15.56 1.07 -12.84
CA ALA A 9 14.36 0.37 -13.30
C ALA A 9 14.27 -1.07 -12.72
N VAL A 10 15.39 -1.80 -12.71
CA VAL A 10 15.45 -3.15 -12.12
C VAL A 10 15.16 -3.10 -10.62
N PHE A 11 15.71 -2.11 -9.91
CA PHE A 11 15.45 -1.91 -8.48
C PHE A 11 13.98 -1.60 -8.20
N ALA A 12 13.36 -0.70 -8.97
CA ALA A 12 11.95 -0.38 -8.85
C ALA A 12 11.05 -1.61 -9.09
N VAL A 13 11.37 -2.43 -10.10
CA VAL A 13 10.64 -3.69 -10.37
C VAL A 13 10.83 -4.68 -9.22
N PHE A 14 12.03 -4.80 -8.68
CA PHE A 14 12.30 -5.65 -7.51
C PHE A 14 11.45 -5.22 -6.30
N LEU A 15 11.40 -3.93 -5.98
CA LEU A 15 10.57 -3.39 -4.90
C LEU A 15 9.09 -3.66 -5.13
N ALA A 16 8.61 -3.51 -6.38
CA ALA A 16 7.23 -3.78 -6.72
C ALA A 16 6.84 -5.26 -6.51
N VAL A 17 7.69 -6.19 -6.98
CA VAL A 17 7.48 -7.63 -6.78
C VAL A 17 7.54 -7.99 -5.30
N LEU A 18 8.50 -7.44 -4.55
CA LEU A 18 8.62 -7.67 -3.12
C LEU A 18 7.36 -7.20 -2.39
N MET A 19 6.85 -6.00 -2.70
CA MET A 19 5.64 -5.45 -2.10
C MET A 19 4.40 -6.32 -2.40
N VAL A 20 4.18 -6.72 -3.65
CA VAL A 20 3.01 -7.52 -4.04
C VAL A 20 3.05 -8.91 -3.39
N THR A 21 4.21 -9.57 -3.41
CA THR A 21 4.36 -10.93 -2.87
C THR A 21 4.22 -10.96 -1.35
N THR A 22 4.98 -10.12 -0.64
CA THR A 22 4.94 -10.05 0.84
C THR A 22 3.60 -9.52 1.35
N GLY A 23 2.99 -8.57 0.64
CA GLY A 23 1.65 -8.10 0.96
C GLY A 23 0.56 -9.17 0.74
N SER A 24 0.69 -10.01 -0.29
CA SER A 24 -0.23 -11.15 -0.50
C SER A 24 -0.07 -12.19 0.61
N LEU A 25 1.17 -12.52 0.96
CA LEU A 25 1.50 -13.42 2.07
C LEU A 25 0.92 -12.91 3.39
N ASN A 26 1.08 -11.61 3.68
CA ASN A 26 0.51 -10.94 4.86
C ASN A 26 -0.99 -11.20 4.97
N THR A 27 -1.75 -10.90 3.90
CA THR A 27 -3.22 -11.05 3.94
C THR A 27 -3.64 -12.51 4.09
N ILE A 28 -2.94 -13.44 3.44
CA ILE A 28 -3.23 -14.88 3.56
C ILE A 28 -2.91 -15.37 4.98
N ALA A 29 -1.80 -14.95 5.58
CA ALA A 29 -1.40 -15.31 6.93
C ALA A 29 -2.36 -14.76 7.99
N ALA A 30 -2.77 -13.49 7.86
CA ALA A 30 -3.79 -12.89 8.73
C ALA A 30 -5.12 -13.65 8.62
N LYS A 31 -5.59 -13.93 7.40
CA LYS A 31 -6.82 -14.72 7.19
C LYS A 31 -6.70 -16.15 7.72
N TRP A 32 -5.51 -16.74 7.66
CA TRP A 32 -5.27 -18.06 8.24
C TRP A 32 -5.41 -18.01 9.76
N ALA A 33 -4.88 -16.98 10.42
CA ALA A 33 -5.10 -16.77 11.86
C ALA A 33 -6.60 -16.67 12.18
N ASP A 34 -7.36 -15.85 11.46
CA ASP A 34 -8.81 -15.67 11.64
C ASP A 34 -9.62 -16.97 11.45
N SER A 35 -9.11 -17.91 10.65
CA SER A 35 -9.80 -19.16 10.32
C SER A 35 -9.60 -20.25 11.38
N ILE A 36 -8.66 -20.09 12.30
CA ILE A 36 -8.37 -21.05 13.37
C ILE A 36 -9.47 -20.95 14.44
N LYS A 37 -9.89 -22.11 14.95
CA LYS A 37 -10.93 -22.20 15.98
C LYS A 37 -10.37 -22.75 17.28
N VAL A 38 -10.53 -21.99 18.36
CA VAL A 38 -10.22 -22.40 19.73
C VAL A 38 -11.53 -22.44 20.51
N ASP A 39 -11.80 -23.52 21.24
CA ASP A 39 -13.05 -23.72 21.99
C ASP A 39 -14.35 -23.51 21.19
N GLY A 40 -14.31 -23.80 19.88
CA GLY A 40 -15.44 -23.64 18.97
C GLY A 40 -15.69 -22.20 18.49
N LYS A 41 -14.89 -21.24 18.93
CA LYS A 41 -14.89 -19.83 18.52
C LYS A 41 -13.75 -19.57 17.53
N LEU A 42 -14.00 -18.72 16.53
CA LEU A 42 -12.94 -18.27 15.60
C LEU A 42 -12.06 -17.22 16.30
N PHE A 43 -10.76 -17.25 16.02
CA PHE A 43 -9.83 -16.22 16.50
C PHE A 43 -10.23 -14.86 15.92
N ASN A 44 -10.82 -13.99 16.75
CA ASN A 44 -11.36 -12.70 16.32
C ASN A 44 -10.86 -11.58 17.25
N HIS A 45 -9.61 -11.20 16.99
CA HIS A 45 -8.86 -10.22 17.79
C HIS A 45 -8.16 -9.20 16.88
N PRO A 46 -8.93 -8.35 16.19
CA PRO A 46 -8.45 -7.43 15.15
C PRO A 46 -7.44 -6.39 15.66
N PHE A 47 -7.62 -5.87 16.88
CA PHE A 47 -6.72 -4.87 17.43
C PHE A 47 -5.44 -5.52 17.95
N VAL A 48 -5.50 -6.78 18.39
CA VAL A 48 -4.29 -7.59 18.67
C VAL A 48 -3.52 -7.86 17.38
N GLN A 49 -4.20 -8.23 16.29
CA GLN A 49 -3.56 -8.37 14.98
C GLN A 49 -2.97 -7.05 14.47
N SER A 50 -3.64 -5.93 14.71
CA SER A 50 -3.13 -4.59 14.37
C SER A 50 -1.86 -4.26 15.18
N ILE A 51 -1.73 -4.73 16.43
CA ILE A 51 -0.47 -4.63 17.18
C ILE A 51 0.61 -5.50 16.56
N CYS A 52 0.30 -6.73 16.14
CA CYS A 52 1.26 -7.54 15.40
C CYS A 52 1.76 -6.83 14.12
N MET A 53 0.89 -6.10 13.43
CA MET A 53 1.29 -5.25 12.30
C MET A 53 2.31 -4.18 12.71
N PHE A 54 2.01 -3.37 13.73
CA PHE A 54 2.94 -2.33 14.20
C PHE A 54 4.24 -2.90 14.80
N ILE A 55 4.21 -4.10 15.38
CA ILE A 55 5.43 -4.81 15.82
C ILE A 55 6.30 -5.18 14.60
N GLY A 56 5.68 -5.63 13.50
CA GLY A 56 6.37 -5.88 12.24
C GLY A 56 7.06 -4.62 11.71
N GLU A 57 6.38 -3.48 11.72
CA GLU A 57 6.94 -2.19 11.33
C GLU A 57 8.04 -1.71 12.28
N LEU A 58 7.83 -1.83 13.60
CA LEU A 58 8.82 -1.50 14.62
C LEU A 58 10.11 -2.32 14.46
N SER A 59 10.00 -3.56 13.98
CA SER A 59 11.18 -4.39 13.70
C SER A 59 12.10 -3.76 12.64
N CYS A 60 11.56 -2.99 11.69
CA CYS A 60 12.36 -2.23 10.72
C CYS A 60 13.27 -1.21 11.41
N LEU A 61 12.84 -0.59 12.51
CA LEU A 61 13.67 0.33 13.29
C LEU A 61 14.90 -0.38 13.86
N ILE A 62 14.73 -1.61 14.34
CA ILE A 62 15.82 -2.43 14.87
C ILE A 62 16.82 -2.73 13.76
N VAL A 63 16.34 -3.18 12.59
CA VAL A 63 17.20 -3.46 11.44
C VAL A 63 17.94 -2.19 11.00
N TYR A 64 17.29 -1.01 11.01
CA TYR A 64 17.91 0.25 10.68
C TYR A 64 19.09 0.57 11.60
N PHE A 65 18.92 0.48 12.93
CA PHE A 65 20.01 0.73 13.86
C PHE A 65 21.13 -0.29 13.78
N VAL A 66 20.83 -1.57 13.50
CA VAL A 66 21.84 -2.60 13.25
C VAL A 66 22.67 -2.25 12.02
N VAL A 67 22.02 -1.93 10.89
CA VAL A 67 22.70 -1.52 9.65
C VAL A 67 23.50 -0.24 9.87
N PHE A 68 22.95 0.74 10.57
CA PHE A 68 23.62 1.99 10.92
C PHE A 68 24.88 1.74 11.75
N TYR A 69 24.80 0.91 12.79
CA TYR A 69 25.94 0.58 13.66
C TYR A 69 27.03 -0.18 12.90
N ILE A 70 26.66 -1.14 12.04
CA ILE A 70 27.60 -1.87 11.19
C ILE A 70 28.30 -0.91 10.22
N ARG A 71 27.55 -0.02 9.56
CA ARG A 71 28.11 0.99 8.65
C ARG A 71 29.06 1.92 9.38
N ARG A 72 28.68 2.42 10.56
CA ARG A 72 29.51 3.30 11.38
C ARG A 72 30.76 2.61 11.89
N HIS A 73 30.67 1.34 12.29
CA HIS A 73 31.82 0.55 12.71
C HIS A 73 32.81 0.33 11.55
N ASN A 74 32.30 -0.01 10.36
CA ASN A 74 33.11 -0.19 9.17
C ASN A 74 33.76 1.11 8.70
N TRP A 75 33.03 2.23 8.77
CA TRP A 75 33.57 3.58 8.51
C TRP A 75 34.74 3.89 9.44
N ARG A 76 34.54 3.78 10.77
CA ARG A 76 35.58 4.06 11.76
C ARG A 76 36.81 3.16 11.55
N LYS A 77 36.62 1.90 11.18
CA LYS A 77 37.70 0.96 10.87
C LYS A 77 38.49 1.39 9.62
N ARG A 78 37.80 1.87 8.58
CA ARG A 78 38.44 2.39 7.36
C ARG A 78 39.19 3.70 7.61
N GLU A 79 38.63 4.60 8.41
CA GLU A 79 39.29 5.85 8.80
C GLU A 79 40.59 5.60 9.59
N LEU A 80 40.55 4.67 10.55
CA LEU A 80 41.73 4.21 11.28
C LEU A 80 42.79 3.59 10.35
N MET A 81 42.40 2.82 9.33
CA MET A 81 43.32 2.22 8.34
C MET A 81 43.82 3.21 7.28
N GLY A 82 43.02 4.19 6.90
CA GLY A 82 43.35 5.23 5.92
C GLY A 82 44.36 6.25 6.41
N THR A 83 44.63 6.27 7.72
CA THR A 83 45.68 7.09 8.34
C THR A 83 47.10 6.57 8.02
N GLU A 84 47.25 5.35 7.48
CA GLU A 84 48.54 4.76 7.05
C GLU A 84 48.95 5.07 5.58
N GLY A 85 48.41 6.13 4.96
CA GLY A 85 49.05 6.74 3.78
C GLY A 85 48.73 6.11 2.42
N ARG A 86 47.61 5.41 2.26
CA ARG A 86 47.04 5.13 0.92
C ARG A 86 45.79 5.98 0.74
N VAL A 87 45.90 6.97 -0.15
CA VAL A 87 44.79 7.79 -0.66
C VAL A 87 43.68 6.84 -1.09
N SER A 88 42.64 6.69 -0.27
CA SER A 88 41.43 6.01 -0.71
C SER A 88 40.75 6.93 -1.71
N GLU A 89 40.51 6.39 -2.91
CA GLU A 89 39.61 6.97 -3.89
C GLU A 89 38.32 7.40 -3.19
N LEU A 90 38.11 8.72 -3.17
CA LEU A 90 36.86 9.44 -2.97
C LEU A 90 35.74 8.60 -2.33
N ASP A 91 35.60 8.66 -1.00
CA ASP A 91 34.46 8.04 -0.31
C ASP A 91 33.17 8.78 -0.73
N VAL A 92 32.47 8.23 -1.73
CA VAL A 92 31.18 8.73 -2.23
C VAL A 92 30.10 8.69 -1.14
N TYR A 93 30.31 7.88 -0.09
CA TYR A 93 29.42 7.77 1.06
C TYR A 93 30.12 8.32 2.30
N GLY A 94 29.91 9.61 2.63
CA GLY A 94 30.46 10.23 3.85
C GLY A 94 30.01 9.58 5.16
N GLU A 95 30.43 10.15 6.31
CA GLU A 95 30.10 9.61 7.64
C GLU A 95 28.58 9.34 7.77
N PRO A 96 28.17 8.13 8.19
CA PRO A 96 26.76 7.83 8.40
C PRO A 96 26.22 8.67 9.55
N THR A 97 25.47 9.71 9.21
CA THR A 97 24.79 10.60 10.15
C THR A 97 23.31 10.23 10.28
N LEU A 98 22.75 10.46 11.46
CA LEU A 98 21.31 10.36 11.65
C LEU A 98 20.65 11.57 10.98
N PRO A 99 19.57 11.37 10.19
CA PRO A 99 18.87 12.49 9.58
C PRO A 99 18.29 13.42 10.66
N ASN A 100 18.53 14.72 10.51
CA ASN A 100 18.09 15.74 11.45
C ASN A 100 16.66 16.18 11.11
N PHE A 101 15.66 15.52 11.69
CA PHE A 101 14.26 15.97 11.64
C PHE A 101 13.51 15.61 12.92
N ASN A 102 12.35 16.22 13.12
CA ASN A 102 11.53 15.94 14.28
C ASN A 102 10.81 14.59 14.14
N THR A 103 11.24 13.57 14.88
CA THR A 103 10.67 12.23 14.89
C THR A 103 9.16 12.20 15.13
N PHE A 104 8.64 13.11 15.97
CA PHE A 104 7.20 13.22 16.27
C PHE A 104 6.32 13.48 15.05
N LEU A 105 6.90 13.90 13.93
CA LEU A 105 6.20 14.11 12.68
C LEU A 105 5.55 12.80 12.16
N PHE A 106 6.16 11.64 12.43
CA PHE A 106 5.63 10.32 12.06
C PHE A 106 4.49 9.83 12.98
N ALA A 107 4.19 10.53 14.08
CA ALA A 107 3.02 10.20 14.89
C ALA A 107 1.71 10.51 14.14
N ALA A 108 1.68 11.52 13.27
CA ALA A 108 0.48 11.87 12.51
C ALA A 108 0.09 10.77 11.48
N PRO A 109 1.02 10.25 10.64
CA PRO A 109 0.78 9.06 9.82
C PRO A 109 0.32 7.85 10.64
N ALA A 110 1.00 7.54 11.75
CA ALA A 110 0.63 6.41 12.60
C ALA A 110 -0.79 6.53 13.18
N CYS A 111 -1.21 7.74 13.59
CA CYS A 111 -2.59 7.99 14.00
C CYS A 111 -3.58 7.76 12.84
N CYS A 112 -3.24 8.19 11.63
CA CYS A 112 -4.09 7.99 10.46
C CYS A 112 -4.23 6.49 10.14
N ASP A 113 -3.15 5.72 10.23
CA ASP A 113 -3.18 4.28 10.01
C ASP A 113 -4.06 3.56 11.06
N ILE A 114 -3.88 3.85 12.35
CA ILE A 114 -4.72 3.27 13.41
C ILE A 114 -6.20 3.59 13.16
N VAL A 115 -6.53 4.85 12.88
CA VAL A 115 -7.92 5.26 12.66
C VAL A 115 -8.48 4.62 11.38
N GLY A 116 -7.71 4.63 10.28
CA GLY A 116 -8.09 4.03 9.01
C GLY A 116 -8.35 2.52 9.15
N THR A 117 -7.41 1.80 9.76
CA THR A 117 -7.51 0.36 10.00
C THR A 117 -8.67 0.02 10.94
N SER A 118 -8.91 0.83 11.98
CA SER A 118 -10.05 0.65 12.89
C SER A 118 -11.40 0.83 12.19
N LEU A 119 -11.55 1.89 11.37
CA LEU A 119 -12.78 2.11 10.59
C LEU A 119 -13.00 1.02 9.55
N MET A 120 -11.92 0.54 8.91
CA MET A 120 -11.96 -0.60 8.00
C MET A 120 -12.45 -1.87 8.68
N TYR A 121 -11.98 -2.16 9.90
CA TYR A 121 -12.42 -3.32 10.66
C TYR A 121 -13.90 -3.23 11.06
N ILE A 122 -14.33 -2.07 11.57
CA ILE A 122 -15.74 -1.83 11.90
C ILE A 122 -16.62 -1.99 10.64
N GLY A 123 -16.17 -1.45 9.51
CA GLY A 123 -16.84 -1.60 8.22
C GLY A 123 -16.96 -3.06 7.79
N LEU A 124 -15.88 -3.85 7.89
CA LEU A 124 -15.88 -5.27 7.53
C LEU A 124 -16.87 -6.11 8.34
N ASN A 125 -17.16 -5.75 9.59
CA ASN A 125 -18.18 -6.42 10.41
C ASN A 125 -19.62 -6.05 10.02
N LEU A 126 -19.80 -4.96 9.26
CA LEU A 126 -21.11 -4.43 8.86
C LEU A 126 -21.44 -4.67 7.38
N THR A 127 -20.45 -4.94 6.54
CA THR A 127 -20.62 -5.22 5.10
C THR A 127 -20.07 -6.58 4.71
N GLN A 128 -20.26 -6.97 3.46
CA GLN A 128 -19.73 -8.21 2.92
C GLN A 128 -18.22 -8.11 2.67
N ALA A 129 -17.50 -9.21 2.90
CA ALA A 129 -16.04 -9.26 2.70
C ALA A 129 -15.62 -8.96 1.25
N SER A 130 -16.45 -9.30 0.26
CA SER A 130 -16.22 -8.96 -1.15
C SER A 130 -16.26 -7.45 -1.37
N SER A 131 -17.28 -6.78 -0.83
CA SER A 131 -17.48 -5.34 -0.91
C SER A 131 -16.40 -4.56 -0.19
N TYR A 132 -16.00 -5.01 1.01
CA TYR A 132 -14.83 -4.49 1.70
C TYR A 132 -13.58 -4.46 0.83
N GLN A 133 -13.26 -5.57 0.16
CA GLN A 133 -12.07 -5.64 -0.68
C GLN A 133 -12.17 -4.76 -1.92
N MET A 134 -13.37 -4.62 -2.50
CA MET A 134 -13.61 -3.78 -3.68
C MET A 134 -13.56 -2.28 -3.34
N LEU A 135 -14.20 -1.87 -2.23
CA LEU A 135 -14.23 -0.49 -1.75
C LEU A 135 -12.84 0.02 -1.33
N ARG A 136 -11.93 -0.88 -0.92
CA ARG A 136 -10.53 -0.55 -0.68
C ARG A 136 -9.82 0.03 -1.91
N GLY A 137 -10.28 -0.30 -3.12
CA GLY A 137 -9.78 0.28 -4.37
C GLY A 137 -10.02 1.80 -4.50
N ALA A 138 -10.95 2.36 -3.70
CA ALA A 138 -11.23 3.80 -3.71
C ALA A 138 -10.05 4.66 -3.27
N VAL A 139 -9.10 4.10 -2.52
CA VAL A 139 -7.91 4.82 -2.05
C VAL A 139 -7.13 5.46 -3.20
N ILE A 140 -7.10 4.83 -4.39
CA ILE A 140 -6.41 5.36 -5.58
C ILE A 140 -6.95 6.74 -5.99
N ILE A 141 -8.26 6.95 -5.87
CA ILE A 141 -8.91 8.21 -6.26
C ILE A 141 -8.47 9.31 -5.31
N PHE A 142 -8.63 9.07 -4.00
CA PHE A 142 -8.33 10.07 -2.98
C PHE A 142 -6.82 10.37 -2.92
N THR A 143 -5.96 9.36 -3.00
CA THR A 143 -4.50 9.57 -3.04
C THR A 143 -4.12 10.37 -4.28
N GLY A 144 -4.66 10.05 -5.46
CA GLY A 144 -4.41 10.82 -6.68
C GLY A 144 -4.82 12.29 -6.55
N LEU A 145 -6.03 12.56 -6.05
CA LEU A 145 -6.53 13.93 -5.84
C LEU A 145 -5.70 14.70 -4.80
N PHE A 146 -5.38 14.09 -3.67
CA PHE A 146 -4.57 14.71 -2.62
C PHE A 146 -3.12 14.90 -3.05
N SER A 147 -2.55 14.01 -3.87
CA SER A 147 -1.23 14.21 -4.47
C SER A 147 -1.20 15.42 -5.42
N VAL A 148 -2.28 15.74 -6.13
CA VAL A 148 -2.37 17.00 -6.92
C VAL A 148 -2.44 18.19 -5.97
N ALA A 149 -3.32 18.13 -4.97
CA ALA A 149 -3.62 19.25 -4.10
C ALA A 149 -2.45 19.63 -3.17
N PHE A 150 -1.78 18.64 -2.56
CA PHE A 150 -0.78 18.88 -1.51
C PHE A 150 0.68 18.74 -1.98
N LEU A 151 0.93 17.93 -3.02
CA LEU A 151 2.29 17.71 -3.54
C LEU A 151 2.53 18.42 -4.88
N GLY A 152 1.49 19.02 -5.49
CA GLY A 152 1.60 19.68 -6.79
C GLY A 152 1.90 18.72 -7.94
N SER A 153 1.62 17.42 -7.77
CA SER A 153 1.84 16.43 -8.81
C SER A 153 0.94 16.69 -10.03
N ARG A 154 1.46 16.43 -11.24
CA ARG A 154 0.69 16.52 -12.48
C ARG A 154 0.27 15.12 -12.92
N LEU A 155 -1.03 14.82 -12.87
CA LEU A 155 -1.56 13.58 -13.43
C LEU A 155 -1.83 13.74 -14.93
N GLN A 156 -1.36 12.75 -15.69
CA GLN A 156 -1.64 12.63 -17.11
C GLN A 156 -3.11 12.29 -17.36
N GLY A 157 -3.63 12.61 -18.55
CA GLY A 157 -5.06 12.51 -18.86
C GLY A 157 -5.63 11.09 -18.77
N TYR A 158 -4.83 10.07 -19.11
CA TYR A 158 -5.25 8.67 -18.96
C TYR A 158 -5.47 8.26 -17.50
N ARG A 159 -4.73 8.87 -16.54
CA ARG A 159 -4.90 8.61 -15.11
C ARG A 159 -6.24 9.16 -14.60
N TRP A 160 -6.68 10.32 -15.12
CA TRP A 160 -8.02 10.84 -14.85
C TRP A 160 -9.11 9.91 -15.38
N LEU A 161 -8.91 9.36 -16.58
CA LEU A 161 -9.83 8.39 -17.17
C LEU A 161 -9.90 7.10 -16.34
N GLY A 162 -8.76 6.62 -15.83
CA GLY A 162 -8.68 5.48 -14.91
C GLY A 162 -9.44 5.72 -13.60
N MET A 163 -9.24 6.89 -12.97
CA MET A 163 -10.01 7.30 -11.78
C MET A 163 -11.52 7.37 -12.05
N GLY A 164 -11.92 7.80 -13.26
CA GLY A 164 -13.32 7.76 -13.70
C GLY A 164 -13.90 6.35 -13.71
N PHE A 165 -13.21 5.38 -14.32
CA PHE A 165 -13.65 3.98 -14.30
C PHE A 165 -13.71 3.39 -12.89
N VAL A 166 -12.72 3.68 -12.05
CA VAL A 166 -12.73 3.22 -10.65
C VAL A 166 -13.94 3.80 -9.90
N THR A 167 -14.27 5.08 -10.12
CA THR A 167 -15.45 5.71 -9.51
C THR A 167 -16.75 5.02 -9.94
N VAL A 168 -16.91 4.73 -11.24
CA VAL A 168 -18.11 4.01 -11.73
C VAL A 168 -18.15 2.60 -11.15
N GLY A 169 -17.03 1.90 -11.07
CA GLY A 169 -16.93 0.58 -10.45
C GLY A 169 -17.38 0.58 -8.99
N LEU A 170 -16.92 1.54 -8.19
CA LEU A 170 -17.32 1.70 -6.79
C LEU A 170 -18.82 1.96 -6.63
N VAL A 171 -19.40 2.82 -7.47
CA VAL A 171 -20.85 3.08 -7.44
C VAL A 171 -21.64 1.82 -7.78
N VAL A 172 -21.21 1.04 -8.78
CA VAL A 172 -21.86 -0.23 -9.14
C VAL A 172 -21.77 -1.24 -8.01
N VAL A 173 -20.61 -1.36 -7.35
CA VAL A 173 -20.44 -2.25 -6.19
C VAL A 173 -21.36 -1.84 -5.04
N GLY A 174 -21.34 -0.56 -4.63
CA GLY A 174 -22.18 -0.08 -3.53
C GLY A 174 -23.69 -0.20 -3.82
N VAL A 175 -24.12 0.03 -5.07
CA VAL A 175 -25.53 -0.19 -5.46
C VAL A 175 -25.87 -1.68 -5.47
N SER A 176 -24.95 -2.54 -5.91
CA SER A 176 -25.17 -3.99 -5.92
C SER A 176 -25.41 -4.53 -4.51
N ASP A 177 -24.68 -4.01 -3.53
CA ASP A 177 -24.82 -4.42 -2.13
C ASP A 177 -26.17 -4.03 -1.53
N ILE A 178 -26.73 -2.89 -1.94
CA ILE A 178 -28.06 -2.45 -1.48
C ILE A 178 -29.18 -3.23 -2.18
N VAL A 179 -29.01 -3.57 -3.46
CA VAL A 179 -30.09 -4.14 -4.30
C VAL A 179 -30.23 -5.66 -4.15
N PHE A 180 -29.12 -6.37 -3.94
CA PHE A 180 -29.08 -7.84 -3.90
C PHE A 180 -28.96 -8.41 -2.48
N ASP A 181 -29.46 -7.69 -1.49
CA ASP A 181 -29.54 -8.20 -0.12
C ASP A 181 -30.66 -9.25 0.00
N ASP A 182 -30.27 -10.48 0.38
CA ASP A 182 -31.18 -11.63 0.53
C ASP A 182 -31.84 -11.67 1.94
N ASN A 183 -31.55 -10.73 2.85
CA ASN A 183 -32.08 -10.72 4.22
C ASN A 183 -33.25 -9.72 4.43
N PRO A 184 -34.50 -10.17 4.67
CA PRO A 184 -35.67 -9.29 4.51
C PRO A 184 -35.99 -8.33 5.66
N LYS A 185 -35.22 -8.26 6.76
CA LYS A 185 -35.57 -7.45 7.94
C LYS A 185 -34.30 -6.98 8.68
N ASP A 186 -34.05 -5.67 8.64
CA ASP A 186 -33.09 -4.86 9.44
C ASP A 186 -31.60 -4.70 9.05
N ASP A 187 -31.05 -5.30 7.99
CA ASP A 187 -29.58 -5.23 7.75
C ASP A 187 -29.10 -4.24 6.66
N THR A 188 -29.99 -3.70 5.82
CA THR A 188 -29.58 -2.80 4.71
C THR A 188 -28.93 -1.49 5.22
N ASN A 189 -29.42 -0.93 6.32
CA ASN A 189 -28.80 0.25 6.95
C ASN A 189 -27.42 -0.07 7.53
N GLY A 190 -27.21 -1.31 8.00
CA GLY A 190 -25.93 -1.81 8.49
C GLY A 190 -24.89 -1.86 7.36
N ILE A 191 -25.26 -2.50 6.25
CA ILE A 191 -24.43 -2.61 5.04
C ILE A 191 -24.05 -1.23 4.49
N ILE A 192 -25.02 -0.32 4.32
CA ILE A 192 -24.77 1.05 3.85
C ILE A 192 -23.81 1.77 4.81
N THR A 193 -24.01 1.62 6.13
CA THR A 193 -23.12 2.21 7.12
C THR A 193 -21.71 1.63 7.01
N GLY A 194 -21.58 0.31 6.84
CA GLY A 194 -20.30 -0.38 6.62
C GLY A 194 -19.56 0.14 5.39
N ASP A 195 -20.25 0.22 4.25
CA ASP A 195 -19.69 0.73 2.99
C ASP A 195 -19.23 2.18 3.11
N LEU A 196 -20.03 3.05 3.74
CA LEU A 196 -19.68 4.44 3.98
C LEU A 196 -18.47 4.56 4.92
N LEU A 197 -18.38 3.74 5.97
CA LEU A 197 -17.23 3.71 6.88
C LEU A 197 -15.95 3.28 6.14
N ILE A 198 -16.03 2.31 5.24
CA ILE A 198 -14.87 1.87 4.45
C ILE A 198 -14.41 2.98 3.50
N VAL A 199 -15.32 3.69 2.83
CA VAL A 199 -14.99 4.83 1.97
C VAL A 199 -14.34 5.95 2.78
N MET A 200 -14.88 6.27 3.97
CA MET A 200 -14.28 7.24 4.88
C MET A 200 -12.89 6.80 5.34
N ALA A 201 -12.69 5.52 5.63
CA ALA A 201 -11.38 4.98 5.95
C ALA A 201 -10.39 5.15 4.79
N GLN A 202 -10.81 4.94 3.54
CA GLN A 202 -9.94 5.14 2.37
C GLN A 202 -9.48 6.60 2.21
N ILE A 203 -10.31 7.57 2.63
CA ILE A 203 -9.89 8.98 2.66
C ILE A 203 -8.76 9.18 3.68
N ILE A 204 -8.88 8.59 4.88
CA ILE A 204 -7.86 8.70 5.93
C ILE A 204 -6.56 8.02 5.51
N VAL A 205 -6.63 6.82 4.93
CA VAL A 205 -5.47 6.12 4.37
C VAL A 205 -4.84 6.94 3.23
N ALA A 206 -5.64 7.58 2.37
CA ALA A 206 -5.10 8.44 1.33
C ALA A 206 -4.37 9.67 1.90
N VAL A 207 -4.89 10.27 2.97
CA VAL A 207 -4.21 11.35 3.70
C VAL A 207 -2.88 10.88 4.26
N GLN A 208 -2.84 9.72 4.93
CA GLN A 208 -1.62 9.09 5.42
C GLN A 208 -0.56 8.98 4.31
N MET A 209 -0.92 8.36 3.18
CA MET A 209 -0.01 8.12 2.06
C MET A 209 0.60 9.41 1.49
N VAL A 210 -0.19 10.48 1.41
CA VAL A 210 0.26 11.78 0.89
C VAL A 210 1.14 12.52 1.90
N ILE A 211 0.81 12.44 3.18
CA ILE A 211 1.64 12.99 4.26
C ILE A 211 3.00 12.29 4.31
N GLU A 212 3.02 10.95 4.24
CA GLU A 212 4.24 10.16 4.18
C GLU A 212 5.11 10.56 2.99
N GLN A 213 4.53 10.61 1.79
CA GLN A 213 5.29 11.01 0.59
C GLN A 213 5.88 12.40 0.76
N LYS A 214 5.14 13.35 1.33
CA LYS A 214 5.64 14.70 1.60
C LYS A 214 6.82 14.68 2.57
N PHE A 215 6.77 13.89 3.65
CA PHE A 215 7.85 13.81 4.62
C PHE A 215 9.10 13.11 4.05
N LEU A 216 8.90 12.05 3.25
CA LEU A 216 9.98 11.36 2.56
C LEU A 216 10.71 12.29 1.58
N MET A 217 9.96 13.12 0.83
CA MET A 217 10.54 14.08 -0.12
C MET A 217 11.20 15.29 0.58
N GLN A 218 10.61 15.79 1.67
CA GLN A 218 11.09 17.00 2.34
C GLN A 218 12.33 16.75 3.21
N TYR A 219 12.39 15.61 3.89
CA TYR A 219 13.45 15.30 4.87
C TYR A 219 14.39 14.17 4.43
N ASP A 220 14.21 13.64 3.20
CA ASP A 220 14.96 12.53 2.63
C ASP A 220 15.12 11.32 3.59
N VAL A 221 14.06 11.01 4.33
CA VAL A 221 14.10 10.01 5.39
C VAL A 221 14.40 8.62 4.79
N PRO A 222 15.32 7.82 5.37
CA PRO A 222 15.52 6.44 4.95
C PRO A 222 14.24 5.62 5.14
N PRO A 223 13.80 4.81 4.15
CA PRO A 223 12.56 4.04 4.22
C PRO A 223 12.44 3.18 5.48
N LEU A 224 13.54 2.53 5.87
CA LEU A 224 13.57 1.64 7.03
C LEU A 224 13.40 2.39 8.37
N LEU A 225 13.87 3.64 8.45
CA LEU A 225 13.65 4.52 9.59
C LEU A 225 12.20 5.01 9.62
N ALA A 226 11.66 5.45 8.48
CA ALA A 226 10.29 5.92 8.36
C ALA A 226 9.27 4.86 8.84
N VAL A 227 9.34 3.64 8.29
CA VAL A 227 8.50 2.50 8.73
C VAL A 227 8.70 2.20 10.21
N GLY A 228 9.95 2.19 10.67
CA GLY A 228 10.26 1.92 12.07
C GLY A 228 9.68 2.93 13.06
N LEU A 229 9.64 4.21 12.69
CA LEU A 229 9.06 5.27 13.50
C LEU A 229 7.53 5.20 13.53
N GLU A 230 6.90 4.90 12.40
CA GLU A 230 5.46 4.64 12.31
C GLU A 230 5.07 3.46 13.20
N GLY A 231 5.79 2.35 13.10
CA GLY A 231 5.61 1.18 13.97
C GLY A 231 5.81 1.49 15.46
N LEU A 232 6.76 2.36 15.81
CA LEU A 232 6.99 2.79 17.19
C LEU A 232 5.79 3.58 17.74
N PHE A 233 5.36 4.65 17.04
CA PHE A 233 4.23 5.44 17.48
C PHE A 233 2.93 4.63 17.45
N GLY A 234 2.74 3.82 16.41
CA GLY A 234 1.59 2.93 16.24
C GLY A 234 1.46 1.94 17.40
N THR A 235 2.55 1.24 17.74
CA THR A 235 2.59 0.31 18.87
C THR A 235 2.27 1.02 20.19
N VAL A 236 2.85 2.20 20.43
CA VAL A 236 2.63 2.96 21.68
C VAL A 236 1.17 3.42 21.79
N ILE A 237 0.64 4.05 20.74
CA ILE A 237 -0.74 4.57 20.73
C ILE A 237 -1.74 3.43 20.83
N LEU A 238 -1.58 2.37 20.03
CA LEU A 238 -2.52 1.26 20.02
C LEU A 238 -2.49 0.47 21.33
N THR A 239 -1.31 0.24 21.92
CA THR A 239 -1.20 -0.38 23.25
C THR A 239 -1.91 0.45 24.32
N ALA A 240 -1.80 1.79 24.27
CA ALA A 240 -2.52 2.67 25.18
C ALA A 240 -4.04 2.60 24.96
N LEU A 241 -4.50 2.44 23.71
CA LEU A 241 -5.90 2.30 23.35
C LEU A 241 -6.50 0.93 23.75
N LEU A 242 -5.72 -0.14 23.80
CA LEU A 242 -6.22 -1.45 24.26
C LEU A 242 -6.77 -1.40 25.70
N ILE A 243 -6.21 -0.53 26.55
CA ILE A 243 -6.63 -0.41 27.96
C ILE A 243 -8.10 -0.01 28.05
N PRO A 244 -8.57 1.12 27.48
CA PRO A 244 -10.00 1.43 27.47
C PRO A 244 -10.82 0.46 26.64
N MET A 245 -10.30 -0.10 25.53
CA MET A 245 -11.03 -1.07 24.69
C MET A 245 -11.44 -2.34 25.47
N TYR A 246 -10.64 -2.76 26.44
CA TYR A 246 -10.98 -3.88 27.34
C TYR A 246 -12.23 -3.61 28.19
N PHE A 247 -12.47 -2.36 28.58
CA PHE A 247 -13.61 -1.99 29.44
C PHE A 247 -14.87 -1.61 28.66
N ILE A 248 -14.74 -1.33 27.35
CA ILE A 248 -15.87 -0.98 26.48
C ILE A 248 -16.60 -2.27 26.09
N HIS A 249 -17.87 -2.33 26.45
CA HIS A 249 -18.75 -3.43 26.08
C HIS A 249 -19.49 -3.10 24.78
N VAL A 250 -19.47 -4.01 23.82
CA VAL A 250 -20.06 -3.86 22.49
C VAL A 250 -21.06 -4.98 22.21
N PRO A 251 -22.06 -4.72 21.33
CA PRO A 251 -22.96 -5.75 20.84
C PRO A 251 -22.23 -6.94 20.19
N SER A 252 -22.90 -8.09 20.12
CA SER A 252 -22.36 -9.31 19.51
C SER A 252 -21.97 -9.18 18.03
N THR A 253 -22.41 -8.11 17.36
CA THR A 253 -22.00 -7.78 15.98
C THR A 253 -20.54 -7.35 15.88
N PHE A 254 -19.97 -6.78 16.96
CA PHE A 254 -18.60 -6.24 16.98
C PHE A 254 -17.63 -7.05 17.84
N SER A 255 -18.13 -7.99 18.64
CA SER A 255 -17.31 -8.88 19.45
C SER A 255 -17.99 -10.21 19.65
N THR A 256 -17.26 -11.29 19.38
CA THR A 256 -17.65 -12.67 19.64
C THR A 256 -17.18 -13.17 21.01
N ASN A 257 -16.61 -12.29 21.85
CA ASN A 257 -16.07 -12.66 23.15
C ASN A 257 -17.21 -12.83 24.18
N PRO A 258 -17.12 -13.82 25.10
CA PRO A 258 -18.15 -14.05 26.13
C PRO A 258 -18.40 -12.83 27.03
N GLY A 259 -17.37 -12.02 27.24
CA GLY A 259 -17.46 -10.77 28.01
C GLY A 259 -18.05 -9.59 27.24
N HIS A 260 -18.40 -9.75 25.95
CA HIS A 260 -18.86 -8.67 25.07
C HIS A 260 -17.92 -7.44 25.06
N ARG A 261 -16.63 -7.64 25.31
CA ARG A 261 -15.62 -6.57 25.29
C ARG A 261 -15.19 -6.28 23.87
N LEU A 262 -14.90 -5.02 23.54
CA LEU A 262 -14.44 -4.64 22.20
C LEU A 262 -13.17 -5.40 21.80
N GLU A 263 -12.23 -5.54 22.74
CA GLU A 263 -11.02 -6.34 22.54
C GLU A 263 -10.61 -6.96 23.88
N ASP A 264 -10.34 -8.26 23.90
CA ASP A 264 -9.84 -8.95 25.09
C ASP A 264 -8.48 -9.57 24.80
N VAL A 265 -7.44 -8.81 25.15
CA VAL A 265 -6.05 -9.18 24.93
C VAL A 265 -5.67 -10.44 25.73
N PHE A 266 -6.26 -10.63 26.91
CA PHE A 266 -5.97 -11.81 27.74
C PHE A 266 -6.60 -13.07 27.16
N ASP A 267 -7.80 -12.94 26.59
CA ASP A 267 -8.44 -14.02 25.83
C ASP A 267 -7.61 -14.38 24.59
N ALA A 268 -7.15 -13.36 23.83
CA ALA A 268 -6.28 -13.56 22.68
C ALA A 268 -4.97 -14.30 23.05
N PHE A 269 -4.32 -13.91 24.14
CA PHE A 269 -3.10 -14.59 24.62
C PHE A 269 -3.36 -16.03 25.06
N ARG A 270 -4.52 -16.29 25.67
CA ARG A 270 -4.93 -17.65 26.03
C ARG A 270 -5.13 -18.49 24.77
N GLU A 271 -5.90 -18.00 23.79
CA GLU A 271 -6.14 -18.68 22.52
C GLU A 271 -4.82 -18.98 21.78
N MET A 272 -3.87 -18.04 21.79
CA MET A 272 -2.53 -18.23 21.21
C MET A 272 -1.70 -19.34 21.90
N ILE A 273 -1.84 -19.50 23.22
CA ILE A 273 -1.13 -20.55 23.97
C ILE A 273 -1.78 -21.91 23.72
N ASP A 274 -3.10 -21.95 23.64
CA ASP A 274 -3.87 -23.18 23.44
C ASP A 274 -3.68 -23.75 22.03
N ASP A 275 -3.61 -22.89 20.99
CA ASP A 275 -3.29 -23.29 19.62
C ASP A 275 -2.05 -22.56 19.05
N PRO A 276 -0.88 -23.22 19.01
CA PRO A 276 0.35 -22.61 18.52
C PRO A 276 0.35 -22.31 17.01
N TYR A 277 -0.60 -22.85 16.23
CA TYR A 277 -0.75 -22.45 14.82
C TYR A 277 -1.14 -20.98 14.69
N ILE A 278 -1.83 -20.40 15.68
CA ILE A 278 -2.13 -18.96 15.73
C ILE A 278 -0.83 -18.17 15.85
N ILE A 279 0.07 -18.57 16.75
CA ILE A 279 1.38 -17.92 16.91
C ILE A 279 2.19 -17.99 15.62
N LEU A 280 2.17 -19.14 14.93
CA LEU A 280 2.86 -19.31 13.66
C LEU A 280 2.28 -18.38 12.58
N ALA A 281 0.95 -18.31 12.46
CA ALA A 281 0.27 -17.41 11.53
C ALA A 281 0.60 -15.94 11.81
N LEU A 282 0.50 -15.51 13.08
CA LEU A 282 0.84 -14.14 13.50
C LEU A 282 2.32 -13.82 13.29
N SER A 283 3.23 -14.77 13.50
CA SER A 283 4.67 -14.59 13.24
C SER A 283 4.94 -14.39 11.74
N LEU A 284 4.27 -15.16 10.89
CA LEU A 284 4.35 -14.99 9.43
C LEU A 284 3.81 -13.63 8.99
N THR A 285 2.70 -13.19 9.60
CA THR A 285 2.13 -11.84 9.42
C THR A 285 3.15 -10.77 9.80
N ILE A 286 3.74 -10.81 11.00
CA ILE A 286 4.77 -9.85 11.47
C ILE A 286 5.93 -9.72 10.48
N ILE A 287 6.50 -10.85 10.05
CA ILE A 287 7.64 -10.86 9.12
C ILE A 287 7.24 -10.28 7.76
N SER A 288 6.11 -10.72 7.21
CA SER A 288 5.64 -10.27 5.90
C SER A 288 5.31 -8.78 5.88
N ILE A 289 4.78 -8.23 6.98
CA ILE A 289 4.46 -6.81 7.15
C ILE A 289 5.73 -5.95 7.14
N ALA A 290 6.79 -6.40 7.80
CA ALA A 290 8.07 -5.68 7.80
C ALA A 290 8.60 -5.48 6.37
N PHE A 291 8.62 -6.53 5.55
CA PHE A 291 9.04 -6.43 4.15
C PHE A 291 8.04 -5.65 3.29
N PHE A 292 6.75 -5.84 3.50
CA PHE A 292 5.69 -5.15 2.76
C PHE A 292 5.78 -3.64 2.96
N ASN A 293 5.86 -3.16 4.22
CA ASN A 293 5.93 -1.73 4.51
C ASN A 293 7.27 -1.13 4.12
N PHE A 294 8.39 -1.85 4.30
CA PHE A 294 9.68 -1.41 3.77
C PHE A 294 9.64 -1.22 2.25
N ALA A 295 9.12 -2.19 1.51
CA ALA A 295 8.98 -2.09 0.06
C ALA A 295 8.01 -0.97 -0.34
N GLY A 296 6.88 -0.83 0.36
CA GLY A 296 5.88 0.20 0.12
C GLY A 296 6.43 1.61 0.28
N ILE A 297 7.09 1.92 1.41
CA ILE A 297 7.72 3.22 1.62
C ILE A 297 8.86 3.46 0.63
N SER A 298 9.63 2.43 0.29
CA SER A 298 10.68 2.54 -0.74
C SER A 298 10.08 2.88 -2.12
N VAL A 299 8.97 2.26 -2.51
CA VAL A 299 8.24 2.62 -3.74
C VAL A 299 7.72 4.05 -3.68
N THR A 300 7.18 4.49 -2.53
CA THR A 300 6.72 5.88 -2.38
C THR A 300 7.86 6.88 -2.55
N LYS A 301 9.04 6.55 -2.01
CA LYS A 301 10.24 7.39 -2.07
C LYS A 301 10.84 7.47 -3.48
N GLU A 302 11.02 6.32 -4.13
CA GLU A 302 11.68 6.23 -5.45
C GLU A 302 10.74 6.57 -6.61
N LEU A 303 9.43 6.32 -6.45
CA LEU A 303 8.42 6.55 -7.47
C LEU A 303 7.37 7.57 -6.99
N SER A 304 6.32 7.10 -6.29
CA SER A 304 5.27 7.97 -5.74
C SER A 304 4.30 7.18 -4.86
N ALA A 305 3.53 7.86 -4.00
CA ALA A 305 2.43 7.23 -3.26
C ALA A 305 1.36 6.68 -4.19
N THR A 306 1.11 7.33 -5.34
CA THR A 306 0.17 6.83 -6.34
C THR A 306 0.61 5.47 -6.89
N THR A 307 1.91 5.28 -7.14
CA THR A 307 2.45 3.98 -7.59
C THR A 307 2.35 2.92 -6.50
N ARG A 308 2.54 3.27 -5.22
CA ARG A 308 2.30 2.34 -4.10
C ARG A 308 0.85 1.85 -4.08
N MET A 309 -0.13 2.75 -4.20
CA MET A 309 -1.56 2.38 -4.22
C MET A 309 -1.94 1.52 -5.43
N VAL A 310 -1.26 1.73 -6.55
CA VAL A 310 -1.36 0.87 -7.73
C VAL A 310 -0.87 -0.55 -7.45
N LEU A 311 0.29 -0.70 -6.82
CA LEU A 311 0.81 -2.02 -6.46
C LEU A 311 -0.05 -2.72 -5.40
N ASP A 312 -0.60 -1.95 -4.46
CA ASP A 312 -1.58 -2.46 -3.49
C ASP A 312 -2.83 -3.00 -4.15
N SER A 313 -3.27 -2.36 -5.23
CA SER A 313 -4.39 -2.82 -6.04
C SER A 313 -4.07 -4.14 -6.76
N VAL A 314 -2.87 -4.28 -7.32
CA VAL A 314 -2.41 -5.54 -7.93
C VAL A 314 -2.38 -6.67 -6.91
N ARG A 315 -1.87 -6.42 -5.69
CA ARG A 315 -1.94 -7.37 -4.58
C ARG A 315 -3.36 -7.82 -4.29
N THR A 316 -4.32 -6.89 -4.22
CA THR A 316 -5.73 -7.23 -4.01
C THR A 316 -6.23 -8.20 -5.09
N LEU A 317 -5.91 -7.96 -6.36
CA LEU A 317 -6.28 -8.87 -7.45
C LEU A 317 -5.66 -10.27 -7.30
N VAL A 318 -4.40 -10.35 -6.86
CA VAL A 318 -3.74 -11.64 -6.58
C VAL A 318 -4.46 -12.39 -5.46
N ILE A 319 -4.78 -11.71 -4.36
CA ILE A 319 -5.51 -12.31 -3.24
C ILE A 319 -6.89 -12.81 -3.70
N TRP A 320 -7.58 -12.04 -4.54
CA TRP A 320 -8.86 -12.44 -5.14
C TRP A 320 -8.73 -13.68 -6.02
N ALA A 321 -7.75 -13.71 -6.93
CA ALA A 321 -7.52 -14.84 -7.81
C ALA A 321 -7.24 -16.14 -7.03
N VAL A 322 -6.58 -16.02 -5.88
CA VAL A 322 -6.27 -17.12 -4.96
C VAL A 322 -7.46 -17.46 -4.06
N SER A 323 -8.28 -16.49 -3.67
CA SER A 323 -9.39 -16.69 -2.72
C SER A 323 -10.58 -17.42 -3.35
N ILE A 324 -10.87 -17.18 -4.63
CA ILE A 324 -11.97 -17.82 -5.36
C ILE A 324 -11.88 -19.35 -5.33
N PRO A 325 -10.76 -20.00 -5.74
CA PRO A 325 -10.66 -21.46 -5.72
C PRO A 325 -10.51 -22.04 -4.32
N LEU A 326 -9.94 -21.31 -3.36
CA LEU A 326 -9.68 -21.82 -2.00
C LEU A 326 -10.87 -21.71 -1.05
N PHE A 327 -11.72 -20.69 -1.19
CA PHE A 327 -12.79 -20.40 -0.23
C PHE A 327 -14.21 -20.55 -0.81
N GLY A 328 -14.36 -20.89 -2.09
CA GLY A 328 -15.65 -21.28 -2.69
C GLY A 328 -16.75 -20.22 -2.60
N GLN A 329 -16.39 -18.93 -2.69
CA GLN A 329 -17.35 -17.84 -2.56
C GLN A 329 -18.32 -17.77 -3.76
N LYS A 330 -19.62 -17.64 -3.48
CA LYS A 330 -20.66 -17.41 -4.50
C LYS A 330 -20.76 -15.91 -4.74
N PHE A 331 -20.54 -15.45 -5.98
CA PHE A 331 -20.63 -14.04 -6.33
C PHE A 331 -21.96 -13.69 -7.00
N ILE A 332 -22.43 -12.49 -6.70
CA ILE A 332 -23.52 -11.81 -7.41
C ILE A 332 -22.97 -11.31 -8.74
N ALA A 333 -23.67 -11.57 -9.85
CA ALA A 333 -23.19 -11.20 -11.19
C ALA A 333 -22.93 -9.68 -11.36
N LEU A 334 -23.67 -8.83 -10.64
CA LEU A 334 -23.49 -7.37 -10.67
C LEU A 334 -22.23 -6.91 -9.92
N GLN A 335 -21.85 -7.55 -8.81
CA GLN A 335 -20.55 -7.31 -8.16
C GLN A 335 -19.39 -7.65 -9.10
N LEU A 336 -19.53 -8.70 -9.93
CA LEU A 336 -18.50 -9.08 -10.90
C LEU A 336 -18.30 -7.99 -11.98
N LEU A 337 -19.37 -7.31 -12.39
CA LEU A 337 -19.30 -6.17 -13.32
C LEU A 337 -18.58 -4.98 -12.66
N GLY A 338 -18.96 -4.62 -11.44
CA GLY A 338 -18.29 -3.56 -10.67
C GLY A 338 -16.79 -3.85 -10.50
N PHE A 339 -16.46 -5.10 -10.18
CA PHE A 339 -15.09 -5.58 -10.10
C PHE A 339 -14.32 -5.49 -11.42
N ALA A 340 -14.94 -5.88 -12.54
CA ALA A 340 -14.32 -5.74 -13.86
C ALA A 340 -14.04 -4.27 -14.22
N LEU A 341 -14.94 -3.36 -13.84
CA LEU A 341 -14.74 -1.91 -14.03
C LEU A 341 -13.61 -1.36 -13.15
N LEU A 342 -13.51 -1.82 -11.90
CA LEU A 342 -12.39 -1.48 -11.02
C LEU A 342 -11.06 -1.94 -11.63
N ILE A 343 -10.97 -3.20 -12.08
CA ILE A 343 -9.78 -3.73 -12.78
C ILE A 343 -9.43 -2.92 -14.00
N LEU A 344 -10.42 -2.64 -14.86
CA LEU A 344 -10.23 -1.85 -16.06
C LEU A 344 -9.69 -0.46 -15.72
N GLY A 345 -10.29 0.21 -14.74
CA GLY A 345 -9.87 1.53 -14.28
C GLY A 345 -8.43 1.52 -13.74
N MET A 346 -8.04 0.48 -13.01
CA MET A 346 -6.67 0.31 -12.52
C MET A 346 -5.69 0.08 -13.67
N PHE A 347 -6.00 -0.79 -14.64
CA PHE A 347 -5.14 -0.99 -15.80
C PHE A 347 -4.99 0.26 -16.67
N VAL A 348 -6.08 1.02 -16.85
CA VAL A 348 -6.06 2.33 -17.51
C VAL A 348 -5.19 3.32 -16.73
N TYR A 349 -5.37 3.42 -15.41
CA TYR A 349 -4.58 4.31 -14.55
C TYR A 349 -3.09 3.99 -14.60
N ASN A 350 -2.74 2.71 -14.75
CA ASN A 350 -1.36 2.23 -14.78
C ASN A 350 -0.70 2.32 -16.16
N ASP A 351 -1.39 2.88 -17.14
CA ASP A 351 -0.96 2.90 -18.54
C ASP A 351 -0.66 1.51 -19.12
N LEU A 352 -1.21 0.43 -18.54
CA LEU A 352 -0.95 -0.94 -18.99
C LEU A 352 -1.71 -1.28 -20.29
N ILE A 353 -2.77 -0.53 -20.59
CA ILE A 353 -3.58 -0.72 -21.80
C ILE A 353 -3.31 0.39 -22.81
N ILE A 354 -3.34 1.66 -22.38
CA ILE A 354 -3.36 2.82 -23.28
C ILE A 354 -1.98 3.06 -23.92
N GLY A 355 -0.91 3.10 -23.13
CA GLY A 355 0.45 3.35 -23.59
C GLY A 355 0.95 2.32 -24.62
N PRO A 356 0.88 1.00 -24.33
CA PRO A 356 1.27 -0.03 -25.28
C PRO A 356 0.41 -0.04 -26.54
N TYR A 357 -0.91 0.12 -26.41
CA TYR A 357 -1.82 0.17 -27.55
C TYR A 357 -1.55 1.41 -28.43
N PHE A 358 -1.33 2.57 -27.82
CA PHE A 358 -0.99 3.80 -28.51
C PHE A 358 0.38 3.68 -29.21
N ARG A 359 1.38 3.12 -28.54
CA ARG A 359 2.73 2.88 -29.07
C ARG A 359 2.75 1.89 -30.25
N GLN A 360 1.93 0.83 -30.21
CA GLN A 360 1.90 -0.19 -31.25
C GLN A 360 0.98 0.15 -32.43
N ASN A 361 -0.19 0.73 -32.19
CA ASN A 361 -1.21 0.89 -33.23
C ASN A 361 -1.37 2.33 -33.77
N ILE A 362 -1.04 3.34 -32.98
CA ILE A 362 -1.33 4.75 -33.32
C ILE A 362 -0.05 5.52 -33.68
N LEU A 363 1.02 5.38 -32.89
CA LEU A 363 2.33 5.99 -33.14
C LEU A 363 2.90 5.71 -34.56
N PRO A 364 2.84 4.48 -35.11
CA PRO A 364 3.32 4.22 -36.47
C PRO A 364 2.39 4.75 -37.58
N LYS A 365 1.19 5.24 -37.26
CA LYS A 365 0.20 5.74 -38.22
C LYS A 365 0.01 7.26 -38.17
N MET A 366 0.71 7.94 -37.26
CA MET A 366 0.52 9.36 -36.99
C MET A 366 1.57 10.21 -37.71
N GLY A 367 1.12 11.15 -38.55
CA GLY A 367 1.95 12.22 -39.14
C GLY A 367 2.16 13.38 -38.16
N ASP A 368 3.16 14.22 -38.44
CA ASP A 368 3.73 15.23 -37.53
C ASP A 368 2.84 16.49 -37.37
N GLY A 369 1.66 16.31 -36.79
CA GLY A 369 0.62 17.33 -36.62
C GLY A 369 0.41 17.79 -35.17
N ARG A 370 -0.28 18.92 -35.00
CA ARG A 370 -0.62 19.49 -33.68
C ARG A 370 -1.51 18.59 -32.83
N SER A 371 -2.40 17.82 -33.47
CA SER A 371 -3.26 16.82 -32.80
C SER A 371 -2.43 15.63 -32.29
N THR A 372 -1.38 15.27 -33.02
CA THR A 372 -0.41 14.24 -32.68
C THR A 372 0.32 14.59 -31.38
N ARG A 373 0.77 15.85 -31.27
CA ARG A 373 1.43 16.38 -30.07
C ARG A 373 0.50 16.38 -28.83
N CYS A 374 -0.80 16.61 -29.03
CA CYS A 374 -1.80 16.55 -27.96
C CYS A 374 -2.08 15.10 -27.51
N CYS A 375 -2.20 14.15 -28.45
CA CYS A 375 -2.37 12.73 -28.13
C CYS A 375 -1.13 12.12 -27.46
N VAL A 376 0.07 12.54 -27.87
CA VAL A 376 1.35 12.13 -27.28
C VAL A 376 1.50 12.68 -25.86
N SER A 377 1.16 13.95 -25.65
CA SER A 377 1.10 14.56 -24.30
C SER A 377 0.05 13.91 -23.40
N PHE A 378 -1.10 13.53 -23.96
CA PHE A 378 -2.15 12.80 -23.23
C PHE A 378 -1.72 11.38 -22.83
N CYS A 379 -0.95 10.68 -23.67
CA CYS A 379 -0.43 9.34 -23.41
C CYS A 379 0.94 9.32 -22.71
N GLY A 380 1.48 10.48 -22.30
CA GLY A 380 2.67 10.54 -21.44
C GLY A 380 3.98 10.07 -22.06
N VAL A 381 4.10 10.04 -23.39
CA VAL A 381 5.40 9.85 -24.03
C VAL A 381 6.07 11.23 -24.12
N ASP A 382 6.91 11.56 -23.14
CA ASP A 382 7.77 12.74 -23.25
C ASP A 382 8.70 12.53 -24.45
N LEU A 383 8.50 13.34 -25.49
CA LEU A 383 9.28 13.44 -26.73
C LEU A 383 10.68 14.06 -26.46
N ALA A 384 11.30 13.79 -25.31
CA ALA A 384 12.70 14.14 -25.07
C ALA A 384 13.66 13.33 -25.97
N ASP A 385 13.21 12.17 -26.44
CA ASP A 385 13.95 11.26 -27.34
C ASP A 385 13.90 11.66 -28.83
N THR A 386 13.25 12.79 -29.16
CA THR A 386 13.12 13.25 -30.56
C THR A 386 14.25 14.19 -30.98
N ASP A 387 14.88 14.90 -30.04
CA ASP A 387 16.06 15.71 -30.34
C ASP A 387 17.25 14.83 -30.74
N ASP A 388 17.33 13.61 -30.19
CA ASP A 388 18.34 12.60 -30.57
C ASP A 388 18.03 11.94 -31.93
N ARG A 389 16.80 12.03 -32.43
CA ARG A 389 16.45 11.56 -33.78
C ARG A 389 16.77 12.59 -34.86
N GLU A 390 16.64 13.88 -34.59
CA GLU A 390 17.05 14.92 -35.54
C GLU A 390 18.59 15.01 -35.68
N SER A 391 19.35 14.73 -34.62
CA SER A 391 20.82 14.66 -34.70
C SER A 391 21.32 13.49 -35.55
N LEU A 392 20.71 12.30 -35.43
CA LEU A 392 21.05 11.11 -36.23
C LEU A 392 20.62 11.21 -37.71
N ILE A 393 19.57 11.99 -38.01
CA ILE A 393 19.13 12.25 -39.39
C ILE A 393 19.99 13.35 -40.06
N ASN A 394 20.52 14.31 -39.29
CA ASN A 394 21.41 15.33 -39.83
C ASN A 394 22.85 14.82 -40.05
N GLU A 395 23.35 13.86 -39.27
CA GLU A 395 24.65 13.22 -39.53
C GLU A 395 24.63 12.31 -40.78
N SER A 396 23.48 11.71 -41.11
CA SER A 396 23.34 10.89 -42.32
C SER A 396 23.20 11.71 -43.61
N ASN A 397 22.75 12.97 -43.52
CA ASN A 397 22.66 13.90 -44.65
C ASN A 397 23.92 14.76 -44.89
N GLN A 398 24.91 14.75 -43.98
CA GLN A 398 26.21 15.40 -44.21
C GLN A 398 27.27 14.47 -44.82
N ASN A 399 26.98 13.17 -44.95
CA ASN A 399 27.87 12.16 -45.55
C ASN A 399 27.36 11.63 -46.90
N SER A 400 26.48 12.36 -47.60
CA SER A 400 26.04 12.06 -48.98
C SER A 400 26.49 13.13 -49.96
#